data_AF-A0A357PSB8-F1
#
_entry.id   AF-A0A357PSB8-F1
#
_cell.length_a   1.000
_cell.length_b   1.000
_cell.length_c   1.000
_cell.angle_alpha   90.00
_cell.angle_beta   90.00
_cell.angle_gamma   90.00
#
_symmetry.space_group_name_H-M   'P 1'
#
loop_
_entity.id
_entity.type
_entity.pdbx_description
1 polymer ?
#
loop_
_entity_poly.entity_id
_entity_poly.type
_entity_poly.pdbx_seq_one_letter_code
_entity_poly.pdbx_strand_id
1 'polypeptide(L)'
;MTKHPLRVAYAALAMIALNASAHALEYNYNGATFKLTGYGTAGLIEPDFNQPEFVGDWRVRGQMNYAVAAGQSLGAVYSIDAAAIDEDKFMREAFLFTEDRSIGRIEFGFTDSIARKLAV
;
A
#
# COMPACT_ATOMS: atom_id res chain seq x y z
N MET A 1 -20.78 15.65 8.11
CA MET A 1 -20.42 14.31 7.61
C MET A 1 -19.32 13.75 8.51
N THR A 2 -19.60 12.62 9.15
CA THR A 2 -18.80 12.00 10.22
C THR A 2 -17.45 11.48 9.68
N LYS A 3 -16.37 12.24 9.91
CA LYS A 3 -14.99 11.89 9.53
C LYS A 3 -14.33 10.81 10.42
N HIS A 4 -15.00 10.38 11.50
CA HIS A 4 -14.45 9.44 12.49
C HIS A 4 -14.05 8.03 11.98
N PRO A 5 -14.81 7.33 11.10
CA PRO A 5 -14.46 5.95 10.73
C PRO A 5 -13.20 5.85 9.87
N LEU A 6 -12.91 6.88 9.06
CA LEU A 6 -11.71 6.93 8.21
C LEU A 6 -10.43 7.06 9.06
N ARG A 7 -10.46 7.86 10.14
CA ARG A 7 -9.28 8.10 11.00
C ARG A 7 -8.88 6.89 11.85
N VAL A 8 -9.85 6.12 12.34
CA VAL A 8 -9.58 4.83 13.03
C VAL A 8 -8.93 3.83 12.07
N ALA A 9 -9.38 3.79 10.81
CA ALA A 9 -8.77 2.95 9.80
C ALA A 9 -7.31 3.34 9.53
N TYR A 10 -6.97 4.63 9.53
CA TYR A 10 -5.59 5.10 9.34
C TYR A 10 -4.67 4.77 10.51
N ALA A 11 -5.14 4.91 11.75
CA ALA A 11 -4.38 4.48 12.93
C ALA A 11 -4.12 2.97 12.91
N ALA A 12 -5.11 2.17 12.51
CA ALA A 12 -4.94 0.73 12.33
C ALA A 12 -3.93 0.41 11.22
N LEU A 13 -3.98 1.12 10.08
CA LEU A 13 -3.02 0.96 8.99
C LEU A 13 -1.60 1.33 9.42
N ALA A 14 -1.41 2.41 10.17
CA ALA A 14 -0.10 2.79 10.71
C ALA A 14 0.46 1.72 11.67
N MET A 15 -0.38 1.15 12.53
CA MET A 15 0.00 0.03 13.40
C MET A 15 0.34 -1.24 12.62
N ILE A 16 -0.41 -1.55 11.57
CA ILE A 16 -0.09 -2.66 10.65
C ILE A 16 1.25 -2.40 9.96
N ALA A 17 1.49 -1.16 9.51
CA ALA A 17 2.72 -0.76 8.84
C ALA A 17 3.94 -0.92 9.76
N LEU A 18 3.82 -0.52 11.03
CA LEU A 18 4.84 -0.71 12.08
C LEU A 18 5.23 -2.18 12.23
N ASN A 19 4.25 -3.08 12.24
CA ASN A 19 4.50 -4.53 12.32
C ASN A 19 5.04 -5.11 11.00
N ALA A 20 4.60 -4.56 9.86
CA ALA A 20 5.04 -4.97 8.53
C ALA A 20 6.45 -4.49 8.17
N SER A 21 7.02 -3.51 8.90
CA SER A 21 8.37 -2.97 8.69
C SER A 21 9.47 -4.04 8.68
N ALA A 22 9.27 -5.12 9.44
CA ALA A 22 10.26 -6.19 9.61
C ALA A 22 9.90 -7.48 8.85
N HIS A 23 8.61 -7.68 8.54
CA HIS A 23 8.12 -8.91 7.89
C HIS A 23 7.01 -8.60 6.88
N ALA A 24 7.23 -9.01 5.62
CA ALA A 24 6.15 -9.03 4.64
C ALA A 24 5.18 -10.17 5.00
N LEU A 25 3.90 -9.84 5.18
CA LEU A 25 2.86 -10.86 5.31
C LEU A 25 2.53 -11.38 3.92
N GLU A 26 2.81 -12.65 3.67
CA GLU A 26 2.61 -13.28 2.37
C GLU A 26 1.71 -14.50 2.52
N TYR A 27 0.67 -14.57 1.68
CA TYR A 27 -0.25 -15.68 1.61
C TYR A 27 -0.28 -16.21 0.19
N ASN A 28 0.03 -17.50 0.03
CA ASN A 28 0.09 -18.19 -1.24
C ASN A 28 -0.94 -19.32 -1.26
N TYR A 29 -1.85 -19.31 -2.23
CA TYR A 29 -2.85 -20.34 -2.39
C TYR A 29 -3.22 -20.55 -3.86
N ASN A 30 -3.00 -21.77 -4.36
CA ASN A 30 -3.43 -22.23 -5.70
C ASN A 30 -3.13 -21.23 -6.84
N GLY A 31 -1.89 -20.75 -6.93
CA GLY A 31 -1.46 -19.81 -7.96
C GLY A 31 -1.84 -18.34 -7.70
N ALA A 32 -2.63 -18.06 -6.66
CA ALA A 32 -2.83 -16.71 -6.14
C ALA A 32 -1.83 -16.40 -5.02
N THR A 33 -1.22 -15.22 -5.08
CA THR A 33 -0.33 -14.67 -4.07
C THR A 33 -0.86 -13.33 -3.61
N PHE A 34 -1.06 -13.17 -2.31
CA PHE A 34 -1.28 -11.89 -1.67
C PHE A 34 -0.07 -11.54 -0.82
N LYS A 35 0.40 -10.30 -0.94
CA LYS A 35 1.53 -9.80 -0.19
C LYS A 35 1.19 -8.43 0.39
N LEU A 36 1.32 -8.30 1.70
CA LEU A 36 1.19 -7.05 2.43
C LEU A 36 2.56 -6.67 2.97
N THR A 37 3.01 -5.49 2.59
CA THR A 37 4.30 -4.89 2.98
C THR A 37 4.06 -3.50 3.49
N GLY A 38 4.97 -2.99 4.29
CA GLY A 38 4.88 -1.62 4.77
C GLY A 38 6.05 -1.27 5.65
N TYR A 39 6.07 -0.02 6.06
CA TYR A 39 6.93 0.45 7.13
C TYR A 39 6.16 1.45 7.96
N GLY A 40 6.50 1.54 9.24
CA GLY A 40 6.03 2.61 10.10
C GLY A 40 7.16 3.11 10.98
N THR A 41 7.11 4.40 11.30
CA THR A 41 7.91 5.01 12.36
C THR A 41 7.08 5.10 13.63
N ALA A 42 7.74 5.08 14.79
CA ALA A 42 7.05 5.34 16.04
C ALA A 42 6.43 6.74 15.97
N GLY A 43 5.10 6.80 15.99
CA GLY A 43 4.34 8.04 15.92
C GLY A 43 3.68 8.38 17.25
N LEU A 44 3.22 9.62 17.38
CA LEU A 44 2.46 10.10 18.52
C LEU A 44 0.99 10.19 18.10
N ILE A 45 0.10 9.69 18.95
CA ILE A 45 -1.32 10.02 18.83
C ILE A 45 -1.48 11.36 19.53
N GLU A 46 -1.79 12.41 18.77
CA GLU A 46 -2.05 13.72 19.36
C GLU A 46 -3.29 13.63 20.25
N PRO A 47 -3.20 14.00 21.54
CA PRO A 47 -4.31 13.90 22.48
C PRO A 47 -5.29 15.08 22.31
N ASP A 48 -5.78 15.29 21.09
CA ASP A 48 -6.99 16.09 20.88
C ASP A 48 -8.20 15.17 21.04
N PHE A 49 -8.99 15.38 22.10
CA PHE A 49 -10.19 14.59 22.39
C PHE A 49 -11.31 14.75 21.34
N ASN A 50 -11.24 15.79 20.51
CA ASN A 50 -12.19 16.03 19.42
C ASN A 50 -11.65 15.54 18.07
N GLN A 51 -10.32 15.56 17.88
CA GLN A 51 -9.67 15.22 16.60
C GLN A 51 -8.30 14.55 16.80
N PRO A 52 -8.24 13.32 17.33
CA PRO A 52 -6.95 12.65 17.51
C PRO A 52 -6.33 12.35 16.13
N GLU A 53 -5.12 12.84 15.90
CA GLU A 53 -4.34 12.62 14.67
C GLU A 53 -3.10 11.78 14.99
N PHE A 54 -2.81 10.81 14.13
CA PHE A 54 -1.59 10.01 14.25
C PHE A 54 -0.48 10.74 13.51
N VAL A 55 0.47 11.28 14.26
CA VAL A 55 1.64 11.99 13.74
C VAL A 55 2.80 11.01 13.65
N GLY A 56 3.06 10.51 12.45
CA GLY A 56 4.17 9.60 12.15
C GLY A 56 4.21 9.24 10.67
N ASP A 57 5.41 8.95 10.16
CA ASP A 57 5.56 8.47 8.78
C ASP A 57 5.29 6.96 8.72
N TRP A 58 4.43 6.57 7.78
CA TRP A 58 4.05 5.18 7.55
C TRP A 58 3.60 4.98 6.11
N ARG A 59 3.76 3.75 5.63
CA ARG A 59 3.25 3.31 4.34
C ARG A 59 2.82 1.86 4.40
N VAL A 60 1.68 1.57 3.77
CA VAL A 60 1.19 0.21 3.54
C VAL A 60 1.05 -0.03 2.05
N ARG A 61 1.50 -1.19 1.59
CA ARG A 61 1.42 -1.65 0.21
C ARG A 61 0.91 -3.08 0.16
N GLY A 62 -0.25 -3.25 -0.46
CA GLY A 62 -0.84 -4.53 -0.82
C GLY A 62 -0.53 -4.88 -2.27
N GLN A 63 -0.19 -6.14 -2.52
CA GLN A 63 0.01 -6.69 -3.85
C GLN A 63 -0.74 -8.01 -3.97
N MET A 64 -1.48 -8.17 -5.05
CA MET A 64 -2.11 -9.42 -5.46
C MET A 64 -1.53 -9.85 -6.81
N ASN A 65 -1.27 -11.13 -6.95
CA ASN A 65 -0.83 -11.76 -8.18
C ASN A 65 -1.58 -13.08 -8.38
N TYR A 66 -1.93 -13.41 -9.61
CA TYR A 66 -2.58 -14.66 -9.98
C TYR A 66 -1.92 -15.24 -11.23
N ALA A 67 -1.42 -16.46 -11.11
CA ALA A 67 -0.87 -17.22 -12.23
C ALA A 67 -2.01 -17.70 -13.12
N VAL A 68 -2.15 -17.10 -14.31
CA VAL A 68 -3.17 -17.48 -15.30
C VAL A 68 -2.73 -18.65 -16.17
N ALA A 69 -1.42 -18.76 -16.43
CA ALA A 69 -0.82 -19.86 -17.16
C ALA A 69 0.64 -20.04 -16.75
N ALA A 70 1.28 -21.12 -17.22
CA ALA A 70 2.69 -21.35 -16.96
C ALA A 70 3.54 -20.18 -17.51
N GLY A 71 4.17 -19.43 -16.60
CA GLY A 71 4.99 -18.26 -16.97
C GLY A 71 4.20 -16.99 -17.28
N GLN A 72 2.90 -16.96 -17.00
CA GLN A 72 2.05 -15.79 -17.15
C GLN A 72 1.28 -15.49 -15.86
N SER A 73 1.28 -14.23 -15.43
CA SER A 73 0.49 -13.79 -14.30
C SER A 73 -0.13 -12.42 -14.51
N LEU A 74 -1.22 -12.16 -13.81
CA LEU A 74 -1.84 -10.85 -13.71
C LEU A 74 -1.93 -10.45 -12.25
N GLY A 75 -1.94 -9.15 -11.99
CA GLY A 75 -2.06 -8.70 -10.64
C GLY A 75 -2.34 -7.22 -10.50
N ALA A 76 -2.41 -6.82 -9.24
CA ALA A 76 -2.69 -5.47 -8.83
C ALA A 76 -1.81 -5.09 -7.65
N VAL A 77 -1.44 -3.82 -7.57
CA VAL A 77 -0.81 -3.23 -6.41
C VAL A 77 -1.56 -1.99 -6.02
N TYR A 78 -1.69 -1.81 -4.72
CA TYR A 78 -2.26 -0.62 -4.12
C TYR A 78 -1.39 -0.21 -2.93
N SER A 79 -1.11 1.08 -2.81
CA SER A 79 -0.41 1.62 -1.64
C SER A 79 -0.97 2.95 -1.19
N ILE A 80 -0.88 3.17 0.11
CA ILE A 80 -1.30 4.38 0.81
C ILE A 80 -0.28 4.70 1.91
N ASP A 81 -0.03 5.99 2.13
CA ASP A 81 0.93 6.50 3.11
C ASP A 81 0.36 7.69 3.88
N ALA A 82 1.08 8.11 4.92
CA ALA A 82 0.70 9.24 5.76
C ALA A 82 0.41 10.51 4.94
N ALA A 83 1.30 10.88 4.03
CA ALA A 83 1.15 12.09 3.23
C ALA A 83 -0.05 12.01 2.26
N ALA A 84 -0.45 10.83 1.79
CA ALA A 84 -1.64 10.68 0.96
C ALA A 84 -2.90 11.03 1.77
N ILE A 85 -2.91 10.73 3.07
CA ILE A 85 -3.99 11.12 3.98
C ILE A 85 -4.01 12.64 4.18
N ASP A 86 -2.84 13.24 4.42
CA ASP A 86 -2.72 14.69 4.61
C ASP A 86 -3.14 15.48 3.37
N GLU A 87 -2.88 14.93 2.18
CA GLU A 87 -3.26 15.50 0.88
C GLU A 87 -4.71 15.17 0.45
N ASP A 88 -5.50 14.51 1.30
CA ASP A 88 -6.87 14.04 1.03
C ASP A 88 -6.97 13.15 -0.23
N LYS A 89 -5.91 12.35 -0.47
CA LYS A 89 -5.80 11.38 -1.57
C LYS A 89 -6.20 9.99 -1.12
N PHE A 90 -7.02 9.33 -1.93
CA PHE A 90 -7.44 7.95 -1.68
C PHE A 90 -6.35 6.90 -1.93
N MET A 91 -5.20 7.25 -2.50
CA MET A 91 -4.12 6.32 -2.83
C MET A 91 -2.84 7.07 -3.18
N ARG A 92 -1.68 6.46 -2.91
CA ARG A 92 -0.38 6.93 -3.42
C ARG A 92 -0.01 6.23 -4.73
N GLU A 93 -0.23 4.91 -4.79
CA GLU A 93 -0.01 4.10 -6.00
C GLU A 93 -1.16 3.13 -6.17
N ALA A 94 -1.62 2.97 -7.41
CA ALA A 94 -2.57 1.94 -7.79
C ALA A 94 -2.28 1.50 -9.23
N PHE A 95 -1.89 0.24 -9.42
CA PHE A 95 -1.57 -0.27 -10.75
C PHE A 95 -2.05 -1.71 -10.95
N LEU A 96 -2.46 -1.99 -12.17
CA LEU A 96 -2.68 -3.33 -12.68
C LEU A 96 -1.45 -3.73 -13.49
N PHE A 97 -1.09 -4.99 -13.44
CA PHE A 97 0.02 -5.52 -14.22
C PHE A 97 -0.32 -6.87 -14.85
N THR A 98 0.28 -7.10 -16.01
CA THR A 98 0.39 -8.42 -16.61
C THR A 98 1.87 -8.73 -16.76
N GLU A 99 2.25 -9.97 -16.52
CA GLU A 99 3.62 -10.43 -16.54
C GLU A 99 3.68 -11.70 -17.39
N ASP A 100 4.55 -11.69 -18.38
CA ASP A 100 4.86 -12.84 -19.22
C ASP A 100 6.37 -13.08 -19.18
N ARG A 101 6.79 -14.32 -18.98
CA ARG A 101 8.21 -14.68 -18.88
C ARG A 101 9.04 -14.24 -20.10
N SER A 102 8.44 -14.15 -21.28
CA SER A 102 9.10 -13.79 -22.53
C SER A 102 9.12 -12.29 -22.83
N ILE A 103 8.15 -11.53 -22.30
CA ILE A 103 7.97 -10.09 -22.60
C ILE A 103 8.33 -9.21 -21.39
N GLY A 104 8.34 -9.78 -20.18
CA GLY A 104 8.48 -9.06 -18.92
C GLY A 104 7.14 -8.58 -18.37
N ARG A 105 7.19 -7.58 -17.49
CA ARG A 105 6.00 -7.01 -16.84
C ARG A 105 5.57 -5.71 -17.52
N ILE A 106 4.29 -5.61 -17.83
CA ILE A 106 3.64 -4.39 -18.28
C ILE A 106 2.70 -3.90 -17.17
N GLU A 107 2.86 -2.63 -16.77
CA GLU A 107 2.09 -2.00 -15.69
C GLU A 107 1.28 -0.82 -16.22
N PHE A 108 0.01 -0.76 -15.87
CA PHE A 108 -0.89 0.35 -16.15
C PHE A 108 -1.50 0.85 -14.86
N GLY A 109 -1.35 2.13 -14.56
CA GLY A 109 -1.90 2.67 -13.33
C GLY A 109 -1.46 4.08 -13.00
N PHE A 110 -1.83 4.46 -11.80
CA PHE A 110 -1.51 5.73 -11.19
C PHE A 110 -0.34 5.57 -10.23
N THR A 111 0.63 6.47 -10.35
CA THR A 111 1.66 6.68 -9.34
C THR A 111 1.82 8.17 -9.18
N ASP A 112 1.79 8.64 -7.94
CA ASP A 112 2.13 10.02 -7.63
C ASP A 112 3.64 10.28 -7.70
N SER A 113 4.43 9.22 -7.92
CA SER A 113 5.88 9.31 -8.11
C SER A 113 6.29 8.68 -9.44
N ILE A 114 6.30 9.49 -10.50
CA ILE A 114 7.01 9.17 -11.75
C ILE A 114 8.51 9.48 -11.59
N ALA A 115 8.85 10.54 -10.84
CA ALA A 115 10.23 10.97 -10.58
C ALA A 115 11.09 9.90 -9.89
N ARG A 116 10.51 9.11 -8.97
CA ARG A 116 11.22 7.98 -8.32
C ARG A 116 11.22 6.70 -9.17
N LYS A 117 10.38 6.60 -10.21
CA LYS A 117 10.36 5.47 -11.16
C LYS A 117 11.30 5.68 -12.36
N LEU A 118 11.68 6.93 -12.65
CA LEU A 118 12.61 7.31 -13.73
C LEU A 118 13.94 7.90 -13.25
N ALA A 119 14.16 8.03 -11.93
CA ALA A 119 15.34 8.66 -11.32
C ALA A 119 15.65 10.05 -11.91
N VAL A 120 14.85 11.05 -11.51
CA VAL A 120 15.27 12.46 -11.45
C VAL A 120 14.85 13.03 -10.11
#